data_AF-A0A559QHK3-F1
#
_entry.id   AF-A0A559QHK3-F1
#
_cell.length_a   1.000
_cell.length_b   1.000
_cell.length_c   1.000
_cell.angle_alpha   90.00
_cell.angle_beta   90.00
_cell.angle_gamma   90.00
#
_symmetry.space_group_name_H-M   'P 1'
#
loop_
_entity.id
_entity.type
_entity.pdbx_description
1 polymer ?
#
loop_
_entity_poly.entity_id
_entity_poly.type
_entity_poly.pdbx_seq_one_letter_code
_entity_poly.pdbx_strand_id
1 'polypeptide(L)'
;MKQNSKYLLVPLGLTLAMSKPFAAQLHDVVINEIAWMGTTNSSYDEWLELKNTTAAAINLSGWSLASSDGTPSISLSGTIPANGFFLLERTDDTSVPGIPANLIYTGAMNNGGEYLELRDANTALIDEVDAWHAGDSANRATMERIDTQVSGTNSSNWANSTTSYSSGFGTPSTANSSAASSSSSSSSSGGSSSCNYPSQLEVVSINIGQGDATLIASPSKLLLADAGESYWNSHNDADKVAEVIHSRYGANCSHLDYVVISHIHLDHIGYIQTQDDANGDLLDENGNSFQEGENLLNPSFLAGFAYLVKQLNFTVGNTIIRDYKANNPNPSPQNGGSKTYRNWRAYLESPNGQMDFNPVTAQLGTSQIDLGSVNGNPIIADIIQVDGLTPSNPSKGCDPKTYFGGKQYVLRGQRYNDPNNIRPSENDLSVAFIVSLGDFNVFVGGDTSGENYNSQWGYRYHDTETCLANDAIVLNNYGGHLDVLRANHHGSSHSSNQTFFNTFNPTVTIFSVGDNNSFGHVNPAVLDRALAASEGVNSGEVLMTESGANAQNSADVCHSTQPSLCAEVADGEFPSTTESNEAGDDGVVITVASDGGSFTVQGNTSLVARNYSSR
;
A
#
# COMPACT_ATOMS: atom_id res chain seq x y z
N MET A 1 -17.63 66.54 43.79
CA MET A 1 -17.84 65.46 42.80
C MET A 1 -16.48 65.11 42.23
N LYS A 2 -16.00 63.89 42.50
CA LYS A 2 -14.64 63.44 42.19
C LYS A 2 -14.51 63.06 40.71
N GLN A 3 -13.48 63.58 40.05
CA GLN A 3 -12.97 63.04 38.79
C GLN A 3 -12.38 61.66 39.03
N ASN A 4 -12.76 60.66 38.23
CA ASN A 4 -12.04 59.40 38.12
C ASN A 4 -11.74 59.16 36.63
N SER A 5 -10.45 59.24 36.30
CA SER A 5 -9.87 58.71 35.07
C SER A 5 -10.17 57.21 34.95
N LYS A 6 -10.59 56.76 33.76
CA LYS A 6 -10.53 55.35 33.37
C LYS A 6 -9.60 55.25 32.17
N TYR A 7 -8.39 54.75 32.42
CA TYR A 7 -7.52 54.21 31.39
C TYR A 7 -7.88 52.74 31.11
N LEU A 8 -7.62 52.41 29.86
CA LEU A 8 -7.79 51.19 29.08
C LEU A 8 -7.16 49.93 29.71
N LEU A 9 -7.79 48.77 29.49
CA LEU A 9 -7.13 47.46 29.36
C LEU A 9 -8.09 46.52 28.61
N VAL A 10 -7.94 46.46 27.28
CA VAL A 10 -8.47 45.36 26.47
C VAL A 10 -7.34 44.34 26.41
N PRO A 11 -7.53 43.09 26.86
CA PRO A 11 -6.50 42.08 26.69
C PRO A 11 -6.47 41.72 25.20
N LEU A 12 -5.44 42.19 24.50
CA LEU A 12 -5.08 41.72 23.17
C LEU A 12 -4.41 40.34 23.35
N GLY A 13 -5.22 39.32 23.57
CA GLY A 13 -4.79 37.92 23.51
C GLY A 13 -4.64 37.51 22.06
N LEU A 14 -3.59 37.99 21.38
CA LEU A 14 -3.13 37.36 20.15
C LEU A 14 -2.34 36.12 20.59
N THR A 15 -3.05 35.01 20.80
CA THR A 15 -2.42 33.70 20.78
C THR A 15 -1.87 33.51 19.38
N LEU A 16 -0.60 33.84 19.19
CA LEU A 16 0.19 33.27 18.12
C LEU A 16 0.17 31.77 18.39
N ALA A 17 -0.70 31.04 17.69
CA ALA A 17 -0.53 29.61 17.56
C ALA A 17 0.83 29.44 16.86
N MET A 18 1.87 29.16 17.65
CA MET A 18 3.08 28.58 17.07
C MET A 18 2.63 27.24 16.51
N SER A 19 2.38 27.20 15.20
CA SER A 19 2.32 25.96 14.46
C SER A 19 3.56 25.17 14.86
N LYS A 20 3.37 23.98 15.43
CA LYS A 20 4.47 23.02 15.53
C LYS A 20 5.12 22.95 14.14
N PRO A 21 6.46 22.96 14.02
CA PRO A 21 7.07 22.68 12.74
C PRO A 21 6.51 21.34 12.27
N PHE A 22 5.89 21.34 11.09
CA PHE A 22 5.45 20.10 10.45
C PHE A 22 6.68 19.20 10.35
N ALA A 23 6.56 17.96 10.85
CA ALA A 23 7.55 16.94 10.55
C ALA A 23 7.51 16.73 9.03
N ALA A 24 8.68 16.63 8.40
CA ALA A 24 8.72 16.38 6.97
C ALA A 24 8.15 14.99 6.67
N GLN A 25 7.37 14.89 5.60
CA GLN A 25 6.72 13.68 5.12
C GLN A 25 7.53 13.08 3.96
N LEU A 26 7.19 11.85 3.53
CA LEU A 26 7.83 11.24 2.37
C LEU A 26 7.67 12.17 1.15
N HIS A 27 8.75 12.34 0.38
CA HIS A 27 8.87 13.22 -0.79
C HIS A 27 8.79 14.73 -0.53
N ASP A 28 8.69 15.20 0.72
CA ASP A 28 8.84 16.64 1.02
C ASP A 28 10.21 17.17 0.59
N VAL A 29 11.23 16.31 0.69
CA VAL A 29 12.56 16.51 0.09
C VAL A 29 12.91 15.26 -0.71
N VAL A 30 13.35 15.43 -1.95
CA VAL A 30 13.70 14.32 -2.85
C VAL A 30 15.15 14.41 -3.29
N ILE A 31 15.79 13.27 -3.45
CA ILE A 31 17.02 13.10 -4.23
C ILE A 31 16.64 13.37 -5.69
N ASN A 32 17.12 14.50 -6.22
CA ASN A 32 16.64 15.10 -7.47
C ASN A 32 17.58 14.83 -8.64
N GLU A 33 18.89 14.90 -8.41
CA GLU A 33 19.91 14.72 -9.43
C GLU A 33 21.20 14.15 -8.84
N ILE A 34 21.86 13.24 -9.57
CA ILE A 34 23.03 12.50 -9.11
C ILE A 34 24.11 12.46 -10.20
N ALA A 35 25.31 12.95 -9.87
CA ALA A 35 26.50 12.88 -10.71
C ALA A 35 27.50 11.83 -10.19
N TRP A 36 27.07 10.57 -10.12
CA TRP A 36 27.87 9.47 -9.58
C TRP A 36 29.16 9.20 -10.35
N MET A 37 29.22 9.58 -11.62
CA MET A 37 30.36 9.37 -12.51
C MET A 37 31.45 10.45 -12.42
N GLY A 38 31.21 11.49 -11.61
CA GLY A 38 31.99 12.73 -11.61
C GLY A 38 31.75 13.61 -12.84
N THR A 39 32.67 14.53 -13.11
CA THR A 39 32.54 15.55 -14.17
C THR A 39 33.50 15.32 -15.33
N THR A 40 33.47 16.23 -16.31
CA THR A 40 34.49 16.33 -17.35
C THR A 40 35.86 16.76 -16.82
N ASN A 41 35.92 17.42 -15.66
CA ASN A 41 37.19 17.86 -15.03
C ASN A 41 37.85 16.71 -14.27
N SER A 42 37.07 15.94 -13.51
CA SER A 42 37.59 14.83 -12.72
C SER A 42 36.49 13.82 -12.37
N SER A 43 36.86 12.54 -12.33
CA SER A 43 35.98 11.46 -11.88
C SER A 43 35.77 11.46 -10.36
N TYR A 44 36.49 12.29 -9.61
CA TYR A 44 36.26 12.49 -8.17
C TYR A 44 35.24 13.58 -7.87
N ASP A 45 34.85 14.35 -8.89
CA ASP A 45 33.97 15.52 -8.77
C ASP A 45 32.49 15.07 -8.74
N GLU A 46 32.17 14.21 -7.79
CA GLU A 46 30.82 13.69 -7.58
C GLU A 46 29.96 14.72 -6.86
N TRP A 47 28.70 14.85 -7.27
CA TRP A 47 27.74 15.73 -6.60
C TRP A 47 26.33 15.13 -6.60
N LEU A 48 25.54 15.59 -5.63
CA LEU A 48 24.17 15.18 -5.38
C LEU A 48 23.33 16.44 -5.23
N GLU A 49 22.07 16.40 -5.62
CA GLU A 49 21.13 17.48 -5.37
C GLU A 49 19.86 16.98 -4.72
N LEU A 50 19.43 17.69 -3.68
CA LEU A 50 18.11 17.52 -3.09
C LEU A 50 17.18 18.63 -3.57
N LYS A 51 15.89 18.32 -3.70
CA LYS A 51 14.85 19.31 -4.01
C LYS A 51 13.76 19.25 -2.95
N ASN A 52 13.37 20.42 -2.44
CA ASN A 52 12.18 20.57 -1.61
C ASN A 52 10.95 20.68 -2.51
N THR A 53 9.96 19.82 -2.34
CA THR A 53 8.73 19.79 -3.16
C THR A 53 7.61 20.62 -2.55
N THR A 54 7.79 21.10 -1.32
CA THR A 54 6.76 21.79 -0.55
C THR A 54 6.76 23.30 -0.81
N ALA A 55 5.64 23.95 -0.45
CA ALA A 55 5.49 25.40 -0.48
C ALA A 55 6.16 26.12 0.71
N ALA A 56 6.81 25.40 1.62
CA ALA A 56 7.49 25.95 2.80
C ALA A 56 8.99 25.60 2.77
N ALA A 57 9.82 26.38 3.46
CA ALA A 57 11.24 26.05 3.59
C ALA A 57 11.43 24.91 4.60
N ILE A 58 12.35 23.98 4.30
CA ILE A 58 12.62 22.80 5.14
C ILE A 58 14.03 22.90 5.74
N ASN A 59 14.13 22.70 7.06
CA ASN A 59 15.40 22.68 7.78
C ASN A 59 15.93 21.24 7.85
N LEU A 60 17.13 21.03 7.32
CA LEU A 60 17.79 19.72 7.25
C LEU A 60 18.66 19.40 8.48
N SER A 61 18.66 20.25 9.51
CA SER A 61 19.51 20.04 10.69
C SER A 61 19.21 18.70 11.35
N GLY A 62 20.19 17.80 11.37
CA GLY A 62 20.08 16.46 11.95
C GLY A 62 19.59 15.38 10.98
N TRP A 63 19.24 15.75 9.75
CA TRP A 63 18.92 14.78 8.70
C TRP A 63 20.18 14.05 8.22
N SER A 64 20.00 12.93 7.54
CA SER A 64 21.11 12.16 6.96
C SER A 64 20.81 11.70 5.53
N LEU A 65 21.83 11.68 4.67
CA LEU A 65 21.82 11.00 3.38
C LEU A 65 22.93 9.95 3.39
N ALA A 66 22.59 8.67 3.37
CA ALA A 66 23.56 7.59 3.55
C ALA A 66 23.37 6.44 2.57
N SER A 67 24.48 5.87 2.08
CA SER A 67 24.48 4.59 1.37
C SER A 67 24.46 3.41 2.35
N SER A 68 23.78 2.34 1.96
CA SER A 68 23.78 1.05 2.65
C SER A 68 25.17 0.41 2.82
N ASP A 69 26.13 0.72 1.95
CA ASP A 69 27.49 0.18 2.02
C ASP A 69 28.41 0.96 2.99
N GLY A 70 27.88 2.07 3.54
CA GLY A 70 28.54 2.96 4.49
C GLY A 70 29.24 4.17 3.85
N THR A 71 29.25 4.31 2.52
CA THR A 71 29.80 5.48 1.82
C THR A 71 28.96 5.87 0.59
N PRO A 72 28.53 7.13 0.43
CA PRO A 72 28.71 8.24 1.36
C PRO A 72 27.79 8.10 2.59
N SER A 73 28.19 8.70 3.71
CA SER A 73 27.36 8.83 4.92
C SER A 73 27.40 10.29 5.34
N ILE A 74 26.38 11.04 4.95
CA ILE A 74 26.34 12.50 5.00
C ILE A 74 25.39 12.94 6.11
N SER A 75 25.89 13.73 7.05
CA SER A 75 25.04 14.47 7.99
C SER A 75 24.64 15.80 7.37
N LEU A 76 23.34 16.01 7.18
CA LEU A 76 22.79 17.20 6.56
C LEU A 76 22.56 18.31 7.58
N SER A 77 22.66 19.54 7.09
CA SER A 77 22.35 20.76 7.84
C SER A 77 22.03 21.91 6.87
N GLY A 78 21.44 22.99 7.37
CA GLY A 78 21.01 24.10 6.54
C GLY A 78 19.52 24.04 6.21
N THR A 79 19.09 24.84 5.24
CA THR A 79 17.67 24.99 4.88
C THR A 79 17.52 24.96 3.38
N ILE A 80 16.59 24.14 2.88
CA ILE A 80 16.15 24.19 1.47
C ILE A 80 14.96 25.16 1.40
N PRO A 81 15.01 26.23 0.58
CA PRO A 81 13.84 27.08 0.34
C PRO A 81 12.66 26.28 -0.22
N ALA A 82 11.44 26.83 -0.09
CA ALA A 82 10.25 26.26 -0.73
C ALA A 82 10.49 26.08 -2.24
N ASN A 83 10.16 24.91 -2.78
CA ASN A 83 10.44 24.54 -4.19
C ASN A 83 11.92 24.70 -4.62
N GLY A 84 12.84 24.78 -3.66
CA GLY A 84 14.26 25.05 -3.88
C GLY A 84 15.11 23.79 -3.99
N PHE A 85 16.37 24.01 -4.35
CA PHE A 85 17.38 22.96 -4.50
C PHE A 85 18.45 23.09 -3.41
N PHE A 86 19.12 21.98 -3.12
CA PHE A 86 20.21 21.90 -2.15
C PHE A 86 21.32 21.03 -2.73
N LEU A 87 22.40 21.69 -3.15
CA LEU A 87 23.54 21.08 -3.83
C LEU A 87 24.56 20.56 -2.82
N LEU A 88 25.00 19.31 -3.00
CA LEU A 88 26.04 18.68 -2.23
C LEU A 88 27.21 18.31 -3.14
N GLU A 89 28.42 18.78 -2.79
CA GLU A 89 29.64 18.47 -3.55
C GLU A 89 30.61 17.64 -2.73
N ARG A 90 31.27 16.70 -3.39
CA ARG A 90 32.25 15.83 -2.73
C ARG A 90 33.57 16.56 -2.56
N THR A 91 34.16 16.43 -1.38
CA THR A 91 35.50 16.88 -0.97
C THR A 91 35.78 18.38 -0.97
N ASP A 92 35.31 19.13 -1.96
CA ASP A 92 35.44 20.58 -2.08
C ASP A 92 34.33 21.18 -2.96
N ASP A 93 34.31 22.51 -3.03
CA ASP A 93 33.30 23.33 -3.72
C ASP A 93 33.71 23.62 -5.17
N THR A 94 34.26 22.62 -5.87
CA THR A 94 34.78 22.78 -7.24
C THR A 94 34.21 21.81 -8.27
N SER A 95 33.36 20.87 -7.84
CA SER A 95 32.69 19.90 -8.70
C SER A 95 31.67 20.58 -9.62
N VAL A 96 31.00 21.65 -9.16
CA VAL A 96 30.10 22.47 -9.99
C VAL A 96 30.61 23.92 -10.08
N PRO A 97 31.57 24.21 -10.99
CA PRO A 97 32.18 25.53 -11.09
C PRO A 97 31.15 26.64 -11.33
N GLY A 98 31.11 27.60 -10.40
CA GLY A 98 30.26 28.79 -10.48
C GLY A 98 28.93 28.69 -9.74
N ILE A 99 28.60 27.55 -9.14
CA ILE A 99 27.44 27.35 -8.28
C ILE A 99 27.96 26.86 -6.92
N PRO A 100 27.82 27.65 -5.84
CA PRO A 100 28.29 27.21 -4.53
C PRO A 100 27.49 26.03 -4.01
N ALA A 101 28.17 25.00 -3.52
CA ALA A 101 27.57 23.91 -2.77
C ALA A 101 26.91 24.43 -1.49
N ASN A 102 25.73 23.89 -1.19
CA ASN A 102 25.09 24.11 0.10
C ASN A 102 25.77 23.29 1.21
N LEU A 103 26.35 22.14 0.86
CA LEU A 103 27.10 21.29 1.78
C LEU A 103 28.23 20.54 1.08
N ILE A 104 29.41 20.49 1.71
CA ILE A 104 30.53 19.66 1.25
C ILE A 104 30.52 18.34 2.03
N TYR A 105 30.55 17.22 1.32
CA TYR A 105 30.56 15.89 1.92
C TYR A 105 31.82 15.10 1.58
N THR A 106 31.99 13.94 2.23
CA THR A 106 33.06 12.98 1.93
C THR A 106 32.48 11.58 1.85
N GLY A 107 33.26 10.66 1.26
CA GLY A 107 32.77 9.33 0.86
C GLY A 107 32.52 9.30 -0.64
N ALA A 108 32.94 8.22 -1.29
CA ALA A 108 32.72 8.00 -2.71
C ALA A 108 31.38 7.34 -2.96
N MET A 109 30.80 7.61 -4.13
CA MET A 109 29.77 6.77 -4.72
C MET A 109 30.41 5.67 -5.59
N ASN A 110 29.79 4.50 -5.61
CA ASN A 110 30.17 3.36 -6.42
C ASN A 110 29.58 3.47 -7.82
N ASN A 111 30.40 3.30 -8.85
CA ASN A 111 29.96 3.34 -10.25
C ASN A 111 28.95 2.23 -10.60
N GLY A 112 28.88 1.16 -9.80
CA GLY A 112 27.94 0.05 -10.01
C GLY A 112 26.52 0.30 -9.48
N GLY A 113 26.28 1.40 -8.77
CA GLY A 113 25.04 1.68 -8.08
C GLY A 113 25.26 1.89 -6.58
N GLU A 114 24.38 2.68 -5.97
CA GLU A 114 24.24 2.81 -4.52
C GLU A 114 22.78 2.56 -4.14
N TYR A 115 22.57 2.15 -2.89
CA TYR A 115 21.26 2.28 -2.23
C TYR A 115 21.35 3.45 -1.26
N LEU A 116 20.83 4.61 -1.65
CA LEU A 116 20.86 5.85 -0.89
C LEU A 116 19.54 6.07 -0.14
N GLU A 117 19.62 6.36 1.15
CA GLU A 117 18.47 6.76 1.97
C GLU A 117 18.62 8.19 2.47
N LEU A 118 17.61 9.02 2.22
CA LEU A 118 17.44 10.33 2.85
C LEU A 118 16.52 10.18 4.05
N ARG A 119 17.01 10.49 5.25
CA ARG A 119 16.25 10.39 6.50
C ARG A 119 16.21 11.71 7.24
N ASP A 120 15.09 11.99 7.90
CA ASP A 120 14.91 13.19 8.72
C ASP A 120 15.67 13.12 10.05
N ALA A 121 15.57 14.19 10.85
CA ALA A 121 16.20 14.26 12.17
C ALA A 121 15.67 13.23 13.19
N ASN A 122 14.50 12.64 12.94
CA ASN A 122 13.88 11.58 13.74
C ASN A 122 14.13 10.19 13.14
N THR A 123 14.99 10.07 12.12
CA THR A 123 15.33 8.85 11.37
C THR A 123 14.23 8.32 10.45
N ALA A 124 13.13 9.06 10.26
CA ALA A 124 12.08 8.71 9.31
C ALA A 124 12.65 8.77 7.88
N LEU A 125 12.30 7.80 7.04
CA LEU A 125 12.67 7.82 5.63
C LEU A 125 11.89 8.91 4.91
N ILE A 126 12.58 9.73 4.11
CA ILE A 126 12.00 10.84 3.37
C ILE A 126 12.08 10.59 1.85
N ASP A 127 13.16 9.98 1.38
CA ASP A 127 13.31 9.56 -0.02
C ASP A 127 14.44 8.53 -0.14
N GLU A 128 14.48 7.80 -1.25
CA GLU A 128 15.53 6.81 -1.50
C GLU A 128 15.79 6.58 -3.00
N VAL A 129 16.97 6.02 -3.30
CA VAL A 129 17.36 5.55 -4.63
C VAL A 129 18.03 4.19 -4.49
N ASP A 130 17.61 3.19 -5.25
CA ASP A 130 18.07 1.79 -5.10
C ASP A 130 19.11 1.34 -6.14
N ALA A 131 19.26 2.08 -7.23
CA ALA A 131 20.30 1.86 -8.24
C ALA A 131 20.51 3.09 -9.13
N TRP A 132 21.57 3.08 -9.95
CA TRP A 132 21.74 4.02 -11.04
C TRP A 132 20.88 3.62 -12.25
N HIS A 133 19.61 4.03 -12.24
CA HIS A 133 18.66 3.78 -13.33
C HIS A 133 18.92 4.63 -14.58
N ALA A 134 19.69 5.70 -14.43
CA ALA A 134 20.18 6.54 -15.52
C ALA A 134 21.57 7.11 -15.19
N GLY A 135 22.00 8.07 -16.00
CA GLY A 135 23.33 8.66 -15.98
C GLY A 135 24.26 8.00 -17.01
N ASP A 136 25.06 8.82 -17.67
CA ASP A 136 26.00 8.38 -18.71
C ASP A 136 27.43 8.79 -18.32
N SER A 137 28.21 7.80 -17.90
CA SER A 137 29.61 8.00 -17.54
C SER A 137 30.50 8.48 -18.71
N ALA A 138 30.18 8.11 -19.95
CA ALA A 138 30.96 8.47 -21.13
C ALA A 138 30.75 9.94 -21.50
N ASN A 139 29.51 10.41 -21.40
CA ASN A 139 29.15 11.79 -21.72
C ASN A 139 29.14 12.72 -20.49
N ARG A 140 29.36 12.19 -19.29
CA ARG A 140 29.22 12.91 -18.01
C ARG A 140 27.83 13.54 -17.87
N ALA A 141 26.81 12.77 -18.24
CA ALA A 141 25.41 13.16 -18.04
C ALA A 141 24.93 12.61 -16.71
N THR A 142 24.44 13.49 -15.84
CA THR A 142 23.86 13.11 -14.56
C THR A 142 22.59 12.28 -14.74
N MET A 143 22.23 11.58 -13.67
CA MET A 143 20.94 10.94 -13.50
C MET A 143 19.97 11.94 -12.87
N GLU A 144 18.93 12.33 -13.60
CA GLU A 144 17.93 13.31 -13.19
C GLU A 144 16.57 12.65 -12.95
N ARG A 145 15.88 13.03 -11.86
CA ARG A 145 14.51 12.58 -11.59
C ARG A 145 13.50 13.26 -12.51
N ILE A 146 12.53 12.50 -13.02
CA ILE A 146 11.51 13.00 -13.95
C ILE A 146 10.36 13.64 -13.18
N ASP A 147 9.73 12.89 -12.28
CA ASP A 147 8.62 13.33 -11.44
C ASP A 147 8.99 13.20 -9.96
N THR A 148 8.96 14.33 -9.25
CA THR A 148 9.28 14.40 -7.82
C THR A 148 8.23 13.77 -6.91
N GLN A 149 7.05 13.42 -7.44
CA GLN A 149 5.99 12.71 -6.70
C GLN A 149 6.06 11.18 -6.87
N VAL A 150 6.86 10.69 -7.82
CA VAL A 150 7.03 9.26 -8.09
C VAL A 150 8.30 8.76 -7.40
N SER A 151 8.24 7.63 -6.67
CA SER A 151 9.37 7.06 -5.91
C SER A 151 10.70 7.00 -6.69
N GLY A 152 11.81 7.21 -5.99
CA GLY A 152 13.16 7.15 -6.55
C GLY A 152 13.63 5.72 -6.83
N THR A 153 12.91 4.71 -6.35
CA THR A 153 13.15 3.30 -6.72
C THR A 153 12.52 2.90 -8.06
N ASN A 154 11.66 3.75 -8.62
CA ASN A 154 11.07 3.49 -9.92
C ASN A 154 12.08 3.78 -11.05
N SER A 155 12.60 2.73 -11.68
CA SER A 155 13.57 2.84 -12.79
C SER A 155 13.12 3.74 -13.96
N SER A 156 11.81 3.81 -14.23
CA SER A 156 11.25 4.65 -15.30
C SER A 156 11.16 6.14 -14.95
N ASN A 157 11.40 6.50 -13.69
CA ASN A 157 11.34 7.88 -13.19
C ASN A 157 12.70 8.61 -13.28
N TRP A 158 13.65 8.05 -14.02
CA TRP A 158 15.00 8.59 -14.14
C TRP A 158 15.39 8.73 -15.61
N ALA A 159 16.10 9.80 -15.92
CA ALA A 159 16.61 10.08 -17.26
C ALA A 159 18.05 10.60 -17.20
N ASN A 160 18.75 10.45 -18.32
CA ASN A 160 20.02 11.14 -18.52
C ASN A 160 19.75 12.63 -18.70
N SER A 161 20.51 13.49 -18.04
CA SER A 161 20.45 14.91 -18.32
C SER A 161 20.78 15.20 -19.79
N THR A 162 19.98 16.08 -20.39
CA THR A 162 20.21 16.58 -21.76
C THR A 162 20.66 18.03 -21.78
N THR A 163 20.68 18.70 -20.63
CA THR A 163 21.11 20.10 -20.50
C THR A 163 22.61 20.16 -20.26
N SER A 164 23.34 20.88 -21.10
CA SER A 164 24.78 21.09 -20.89
C SER A 164 25.06 22.15 -19.82
N TYR A 165 26.02 21.89 -18.94
CA TYR A 165 26.62 22.89 -18.06
C TYR A 165 28.15 22.88 -18.18
N SER A 166 28.85 23.66 -17.37
CA SER A 166 30.31 23.88 -17.48
C SER A 166 31.15 22.60 -17.37
N SER A 167 30.63 21.54 -16.73
CA SER A 167 31.41 20.34 -16.40
C SER A 167 30.74 19.02 -16.81
N GLY A 168 29.79 19.07 -17.76
CA GLY A 168 29.08 17.88 -18.26
C GLY A 168 27.68 18.20 -18.74
N PHE A 169 26.78 17.22 -18.62
CA PHE A 169 25.33 17.42 -18.74
C PHE A 169 24.69 17.24 -17.36
N GLY A 170 23.90 18.22 -16.95
CA GLY A 170 23.24 18.30 -15.66
C GLY A 170 22.52 19.63 -15.48
N THR A 171 21.68 19.72 -14.46
CA THR A 171 20.87 20.91 -14.13
C THR A 171 21.08 21.44 -12.71
N PRO A 172 22.31 21.52 -12.19
CA PRO A 172 22.56 21.93 -10.81
C PRO A 172 21.88 23.26 -10.48
N SER A 173 21.14 23.26 -9.37
CA SER A 173 20.33 24.34 -8.82
C SER A 173 19.19 24.84 -9.72
N THR A 174 18.76 24.06 -10.69
CA THR A 174 17.68 24.38 -11.63
C THR A 174 16.78 23.18 -11.90
N ALA A 175 15.67 23.38 -12.62
CA ALA A 175 14.76 22.28 -12.94
C ALA A 175 15.40 21.28 -13.93
N ASN A 176 15.22 19.99 -13.64
CA ASN A 176 15.71 18.89 -14.48
C ASN A 176 15.27 19.01 -15.93
N SER A 177 16.16 18.60 -16.84
CA SER A 177 15.92 18.65 -18.28
C SER A 177 14.77 17.74 -18.73
N SER A 178 14.54 16.67 -17.97
CA SER A 178 13.46 15.71 -18.16
C SER A 178 12.33 15.89 -17.15
N ALA A 179 12.29 17.00 -16.39
CA ALA A 179 11.27 17.23 -15.39
C ALA A 179 9.87 17.18 -16.02
N ALA A 180 8.97 16.41 -15.42
CA ALA A 180 7.55 16.46 -15.74
C ALA A 180 7.08 17.92 -15.57
N SER A 181 6.54 18.50 -16.63
CA SER A 181 6.05 19.87 -16.59
C SER A 181 4.96 19.95 -15.52
N SER A 182 5.21 20.70 -14.44
CA SER A 182 4.18 21.03 -13.45
C SER A 182 3.20 22.03 -14.06
N SER A 183 2.43 21.61 -15.05
CA SER A 183 1.30 22.37 -15.56
C SER A 183 0.07 21.95 -14.76
N SER A 184 -0.33 22.83 -13.85
CA SER A 184 -1.73 23.01 -13.51
C SER A 184 -2.47 23.41 -14.79
N SER A 185 -2.90 22.42 -15.57
CA SER A 185 -3.74 22.65 -16.74
C SER A 185 -4.85 21.62 -16.80
N SER A 186 -6.02 22.06 -16.34
CA SER A 186 -7.27 21.74 -16.99
C SER A 186 -7.12 21.92 -18.50
N SER A 187 -7.04 20.84 -19.25
CA SER A 187 -7.35 20.86 -20.68
C SER A 187 -7.90 19.52 -21.11
N SER A 188 -9.21 19.54 -21.34
CA SER A 188 -9.95 18.55 -22.08
C SER A 188 -9.41 18.39 -23.50
N SER A 189 -9.29 17.13 -23.89
CA SER A 189 -9.85 16.51 -25.10
C SER A 189 -8.82 15.72 -25.91
N GLY A 190 -9.02 14.40 -25.89
CA GLY A 190 -8.27 13.43 -26.68
C GLY A 190 -8.62 11.98 -26.33
N GLY A 191 -9.92 11.66 -26.17
CA GLY A 191 -10.45 10.29 -26.15
C GLY A 191 -9.84 9.33 -25.13
N SER A 192 -10.19 9.48 -23.85
CA SER A 192 -9.87 8.51 -22.80
C SER A 192 -11.12 8.29 -21.95
N SER A 193 -11.40 7.03 -21.61
CA SER A 193 -12.42 6.59 -20.66
C SER A 193 -12.34 7.38 -19.35
N SER A 194 -13.16 8.42 -19.20
CA SER A 194 -13.10 9.30 -18.03
C SER A 194 -13.99 8.76 -16.91
N CYS A 195 -13.37 8.12 -15.92
CA CYS A 195 -14.02 7.88 -14.65
C CYS A 195 -14.48 9.22 -14.03
N ASN A 196 -15.69 9.22 -13.47
CA ASN A 196 -16.22 10.31 -12.64
C ASN A 196 -15.70 10.10 -11.21
N TYR A 197 -14.48 10.54 -10.95
CA TYR A 197 -13.86 10.40 -9.62
C TYR A 197 -14.67 11.13 -8.53
N PRO A 198 -14.72 10.59 -7.29
CA PRO A 198 -15.41 11.22 -6.17
C PRO A 198 -14.72 12.52 -5.75
N SER A 199 -15.42 13.44 -5.07
CA SER A 199 -14.78 14.66 -4.54
C SER A 199 -14.04 14.45 -3.22
N GLN A 200 -14.14 13.26 -2.64
CA GLN A 200 -13.59 12.85 -1.35
C GLN A 200 -12.89 11.50 -1.50
N LEU A 201 -12.14 11.09 -0.47
CA LEU A 201 -11.67 9.70 -0.38
C LEU A 201 -12.85 8.78 -0.03
N GLU A 202 -13.03 7.74 -0.83
CA GLU A 202 -13.96 6.64 -0.58
C GLU A 202 -13.20 5.31 -0.44
N VAL A 203 -13.58 4.50 0.54
CA VAL A 203 -13.13 3.12 0.72
C VAL A 203 -14.35 2.22 0.58
N VAL A 204 -14.36 1.35 -0.42
CA VAL A 204 -15.50 0.50 -0.76
C VAL A 204 -15.07 -0.97 -0.60
N SER A 205 -15.55 -1.62 0.45
CA SER A 205 -15.48 -3.08 0.55
C SER A 205 -16.62 -3.67 -0.27
N ILE A 206 -16.30 -4.17 -1.47
CA ILE A 206 -17.29 -4.63 -2.45
C ILE A 206 -17.82 -5.99 -1.99
N ASN A 207 -19.15 -6.14 -1.96
CA ASN A 207 -19.75 -7.43 -1.66
C ASN A 207 -19.65 -8.41 -2.84
N ILE A 208 -18.61 -9.23 -2.84
CA ILE A 208 -18.43 -10.36 -3.77
C ILE A 208 -18.49 -11.71 -3.05
N GLY A 209 -19.19 -11.78 -1.92
CA GLY A 209 -19.35 -12.99 -1.12
C GLY A 209 -18.09 -13.39 -0.36
N GLN A 210 -17.60 -14.61 -0.59
CA GLN A 210 -16.36 -15.12 0.01
C GLN A 210 -15.08 -14.59 -0.62
N GLY A 211 -15.16 -13.92 -1.77
CA GLY A 211 -14.02 -13.23 -2.34
C GLY A 211 -13.71 -11.93 -1.61
N ASP A 212 -12.53 -11.40 -1.87
CA ASP A 212 -12.03 -10.12 -1.40
C ASP A 212 -11.89 -9.14 -2.56
N ALA A 213 -12.50 -7.96 -2.40
CA ALA A 213 -12.33 -6.82 -3.28
C ALA A 213 -12.56 -5.53 -2.47
N THR A 214 -11.52 -4.71 -2.34
CA THR A 214 -11.61 -3.39 -1.69
C THR A 214 -11.14 -2.32 -2.66
N LEU A 215 -12.04 -1.42 -3.03
CA LEU A 215 -11.74 -0.29 -3.91
C LEU A 215 -11.48 0.96 -3.08
N ILE A 216 -10.35 1.61 -3.31
CA ILE A 216 -10.00 2.92 -2.77
C ILE A 216 -10.11 3.93 -3.90
N ALA A 217 -11.09 4.84 -3.79
CA ALA A 217 -11.33 5.87 -4.79
C ALA A 217 -11.00 7.24 -4.23
N SER A 218 -10.04 7.92 -4.87
CA SER A 218 -9.68 9.31 -4.56
C SER A 218 -10.23 10.26 -5.63
N PRO A 219 -10.07 11.59 -5.46
CA PRO A 219 -10.47 12.55 -6.49
C PRO A 219 -9.74 12.48 -7.82
N SER A 220 -8.71 11.64 -7.92
CA SER A 220 -7.92 11.53 -9.15
C SER A 220 -7.57 10.10 -9.55
N LYS A 221 -7.68 9.12 -8.64
CA LYS A 221 -7.12 7.78 -8.84
C LYS A 221 -8.02 6.70 -8.22
N LEU A 222 -8.02 5.52 -8.84
CA LEU A 222 -8.63 4.30 -8.30
C LEU A 222 -7.54 3.25 -7.98
N LEU A 223 -7.59 2.70 -6.77
CA LEU A 223 -6.82 1.52 -6.38
C LEU A 223 -7.78 0.39 -6.04
N LEU A 224 -7.61 -0.76 -6.69
CA LEU A 224 -8.36 -1.98 -6.35
C LEU A 224 -7.43 -2.96 -5.62
N ALA A 225 -7.73 -3.25 -4.37
CA ALA A 225 -7.05 -4.28 -3.59
C ALA A 225 -7.86 -5.57 -3.64
N ASP A 226 -7.25 -6.59 -4.26
CA ASP A 226 -7.85 -7.87 -4.59
C ASP A 226 -9.08 -7.75 -5.53
N ALA A 227 -9.32 -8.80 -6.29
CA ALA A 227 -10.49 -9.00 -7.15
C ALA A 227 -10.75 -10.51 -7.23
N GLY A 228 -11.06 -11.08 -6.06
CA GLY A 228 -11.22 -12.51 -5.86
C GLY A 228 -12.53 -13.09 -6.41
N GLU A 229 -12.71 -14.39 -6.16
CA GLU A 229 -13.92 -15.12 -6.50
C GLU A 229 -14.36 -15.99 -5.31
N SER A 230 -15.65 -15.97 -5.01
CA SER A 230 -16.32 -16.86 -4.07
C SER A 230 -16.26 -18.32 -4.50
N TYR A 231 -16.33 -18.56 -5.81
CA TYR A 231 -16.37 -19.90 -6.39
C TYR A 231 -15.46 -20.01 -7.59
N TRP A 232 -14.97 -21.23 -7.81
CA TRP A 232 -14.14 -21.54 -8.94
C TRP A 232 -14.84 -21.24 -10.27
N ASN A 233 -14.20 -20.42 -11.12
CA ASN A 233 -14.64 -20.11 -12.48
C ASN A 233 -16.08 -19.54 -12.54
N SER A 234 -16.45 -18.69 -11.57
CA SER A 234 -17.80 -18.13 -11.50
C SER A 234 -17.99 -16.95 -12.44
N HIS A 235 -16.97 -16.09 -12.58
CA HIS A 235 -16.96 -14.83 -13.35
C HIS A 235 -17.88 -13.73 -12.77
N ASN A 236 -18.95 -14.14 -12.08
CA ASN A 236 -19.95 -13.26 -11.50
C ASN A 236 -19.36 -12.24 -10.53
N ASP A 237 -18.32 -12.61 -9.79
CA ASP A 237 -17.72 -11.71 -8.80
C ASP A 237 -16.90 -10.59 -9.47
N ALA A 238 -16.17 -10.91 -10.55
CA ALA A 238 -15.52 -9.90 -11.38
C ALA A 238 -16.55 -9.00 -12.09
N ASP A 239 -17.68 -9.55 -12.55
CA ASP A 239 -18.79 -8.77 -13.11
C ASP A 239 -19.37 -7.80 -12.06
N LYS A 240 -19.54 -8.23 -10.81
CA LYS A 240 -19.96 -7.37 -9.69
C LYS A 240 -18.97 -6.25 -9.38
N VAL A 241 -17.66 -6.54 -9.36
CA VAL A 241 -16.63 -5.50 -9.20
C VAL A 241 -16.76 -4.45 -10.29
N ALA A 242 -16.90 -4.87 -11.55
CA ALA A 242 -17.10 -3.94 -12.67
C ALA A 242 -18.40 -3.15 -12.53
N GLU A 243 -19.51 -3.80 -12.15
CA GLU A 243 -20.80 -3.14 -11.92
C GLU A 243 -20.70 -2.04 -10.86
N VAL A 244 -20.05 -2.30 -9.72
CA VAL A 244 -19.86 -1.31 -8.65
C VAL A 244 -18.99 -0.14 -9.11
N ILE A 245 -17.91 -0.40 -9.87
CA ILE A 245 -17.07 0.68 -10.41
C ILE A 245 -17.88 1.52 -11.42
N HIS A 246 -18.64 0.88 -12.31
CA HIS A 246 -19.42 1.55 -13.35
C HIS A 246 -20.62 2.33 -12.78
N SER A 247 -21.26 1.81 -11.74
CA SER A 247 -22.39 2.47 -11.09
C SER A 247 -21.94 3.71 -10.33
N ARG A 248 -20.81 3.64 -9.62
CA ARG A 248 -20.28 4.73 -8.79
C ARG A 248 -19.53 5.78 -9.59
N TYR A 249 -18.65 5.35 -10.49
CA TYR A 249 -17.70 6.23 -11.18
C TYR A 249 -18.02 6.37 -12.67
N GLY A 250 -19.18 5.87 -13.11
CA GLY A 250 -19.72 6.05 -14.46
C GLY A 250 -19.49 4.85 -15.38
N ALA A 251 -20.44 4.61 -16.27
CA ALA A 251 -20.52 3.41 -17.12
C ALA A 251 -19.32 3.18 -18.07
N ASN A 252 -18.44 4.16 -18.24
CA ASN A 252 -17.23 4.04 -19.04
C ASN A 252 -15.95 4.02 -18.18
N CYS A 253 -16.08 3.93 -16.86
CA CYS A 253 -14.94 3.87 -15.95
C CYS A 253 -14.34 2.46 -15.94
N SER A 254 -13.33 2.26 -16.79
CA SER A 254 -12.62 0.98 -16.91
C SER A 254 -11.12 1.17 -16.79
N HIS A 255 -10.68 2.18 -16.04
CA HIS A 255 -9.26 2.39 -15.73
C HIS A 255 -9.05 2.30 -14.22
N LEU A 256 -8.09 1.48 -13.82
CA LEU A 256 -7.58 1.39 -12.46
C LEU A 256 -6.14 1.89 -12.47
N ASP A 257 -5.82 2.92 -11.69
CA ASP A 257 -4.45 3.42 -11.59
C ASP A 257 -3.54 2.39 -10.92
N TYR A 258 -4.08 1.72 -9.89
CA TYR A 258 -3.38 0.70 -9.13
C TYR A 258 -4.25 -0.52 -8.89
N VAL A 259 -3.61 -1.68 -8.88
CA VAL A 259 -4.18 -2.91 -8.34
C VAL A 259 -3.19 -3.47 -7.34
N VAL A 260 -3.63 -3.82 -6.14
CA VAL A 260 -2.80 -4.55 -5.17
C VAL A 260 -3.35 -5.96 -5.09
N ILE A 261 -2.55 -6.96 -5.45
CA ILE A 261 -2.89 -8.36 -5.15
C ILE A 261 -2.16 -8.75 -3.88
N SER A 262 -2.94 -8.98 -2.82
CA SER A 262 -2.39 -9.33 -1.51
C SER A 262 -1.61 -10.65 -1.56
N HIS A 263 -2.22 -11.70 -2.12
CA HIS A 263 -1.58 -13.01 -2.36
C HIS A 263 -2.37 -13.84 -3.37
N ILE A 264 -1.86 -15.02 -3.75
CA ILE A 264 -2.42 -15.81 -4.85
C ILE A 264 -3.36 -16.90 -4.37
N HIS A 265 -4.51 -16.48 -3.86
CA HIS A 265 -5.63 -17.36 -3.58
C HIS A 265 -6.88 -17.01 -4.41
N LEU A 266 -7.80 -17.97 -4.51
CA LEU A 266 -8.99 -17.86 -5.37
C LEU A 266 -9.85 -16.66 -4.96
N ASP A 267 -10.04 -16.50 -3.67
CA ASP A 267 -10.73 -15.42 -2.98
C ASP A 267 -9.98 -14.08 -3.03
N HIS A 268 -8.79 -13.97 -3.63
CA HIS A 268 -8.07 -12.68 -3.72
C HIS A 268 -7.77 -12.24 -5.15
N ILE A 269 -7.36 -13.15 -6.02
CA ILE A 269 -7.01 -12.82 -7.41
C ILE A 269 -7.91 -13.55 -8.43
N GLY A 270 -8.65 -14.58 -7.99
CA GLY A 270 -9.41 -15.45 -8.87
C GLY A 270 -8.58 -16.62 -9.41
N TYR A 271 -8.83 -17.00 -10.67
CA TYR A 271 -8.19 -18.14 -11.32
C TYR A 271 -7.98 -17.93 -12.82
N ILE A 272 -6.98 -18.65 -13.38
CA ILE A 272 -6.71 -18.77 -14.81
C ILE A 272 -6.47 -20.26 -15.12
N GLN A 273 -7.26 -20.88 -16.01
CA GLN A 273 -7.01 -22.28 -16.40
C GLN A 273 -5.88 -22.44 -17.41
N THR A 274 -4.88 -23.22 -17.03
CA THR A 274 -3.89 -23.84 -17.93
C THR A 274 -3.73 -25.31 -17.52
N GLN A 275 -3.39 -26.18 -18.47
CA GLN A 275 -2.96 -27.55 -18.14
C GLN A 275 -1.50 -27.49 -17.69
N ASP A 276 -1.12 -28.31 -16.71
CA ASP A 276 0.29 -28.51 -16.31
C ASP A 276 0.73 -29.88 -16.79
N ASP A 277 1.96 -30.00 -17.26
CA ASP A 277 2.59 -31.31 -17.44
C ASP A 277 3.07 -31.89 -16.10
N ALA A 278 3.65 -33.09 -16.13
CA ALA A 278 4.18 -33.73 -14.91
C ALA A 278 5.34 -32.97 -14.25
N ASN A 279 5.95 -32.02 -14.97
CA ASN A 279 7.06 -31.17 -14.51
C ASN A 279 6.60 -29.79 -14.05
N GLY A 280 5.31 -29.45 -14.25
CA GLY A 280 4.75 -28.13 -13.93
C GLY A 280 4.95 -27.09 -15.02
N ASP A 281 5.30 -27.51 -16.24
CA ASP A 281 5.35 -26.64 -17.40
C ASP A 281 3.92 -26.42 -17.94
N LEU A 282 3.64 -25.19 -18.39
CA LEU A 282 2.34 -24.84 -18.96
C LEU A 282 2.10 -25.63 -20.25
N LEU A 283 0.90 -26.19 -20.35
CA LEU A 283 0.39 -26.91 -21.51
C LEU A 283 -0.81 -26.16 -22.11
N ASP A 284 -0.89 -26.18 -23.44
CA ASP A 284 -2.03 -25.69 -24.20
C ASP A 284 -3.31 -26.50 -23.90
N GLU A 285 -4.44 -26.06 -24.48
CA GLU A 285 -5.72 -26.76 -24.34
C GLU A 285 -5.70 -28.23 -24.83
N ASN A 286 -4.68 -28.61 -25.60
CA ASN A 286 -4.47 -29.94 -26.16
C ASN A 286 -3.43 -30.77 -25.37
N GLY A 287 -2.86 -30.24 -24.29
CA GLY A 287 -1.86 -30.92 -23.47
C GLY A 287 -0.44 -30.90 -24.04
N ASN A 288 -0.13 -30.00 -24.98
CA ASN A 288 1.22 -29.82 -25.52
C ASN A 288 1.94 -28.67 -24.80
N SER A 289 3.27 -28.77 -24.63
CA SER A 289 4.07 -27.65 -24.14
C SER A 289 3.88 -26.43 -25.03
N PHE A 290 3.57 -25.29 -24.42
CA PHE A 290 3.39 -24.05 -25.18
C PHE A 290 4.61 -23.73 -26.03
N GLN A 291 4.39 -23.46 -27.32
CA GLN A 291 5.43 -22.94 -28.20
C GLN A 291 5.51 -21.42 -28.13
N GLU A 292 6.69 -20.87 -28.39
CA GLU A 292 6.94 -19.42 -28.42
C GLU A 292 5.97 -18.74 -29.41
N GLY A 293 5.01 -17.95 -28.88
CA GLY A 293 4.00 -17.23 -29.67
C GLY A 293 2.54 -17.74 -29.56
N GLU A 294 2.27 -18.79 -28.80
CA GLU A 294 0.91 -19.28 -28.56
C GLU A 294 0.13 -18.43 -27.52
N ASN A 295 -1.17 -18.25 -27.75
CA ASN A 295 -2.01 -17.36 -26.94
C ASN A 295 -2.37 -18.00 -25.60
N LEU A 296 -1.63 -17.63 -24.56
CA LEU A 296 -1.86 -18.05 -23.18
C LEU A 296 -3.23 -17.55 -22.63
N LEU A 297 -3.91 -16.60 -23.24
CA LEU A 297 -5.05 -15.88 -22.67
C LEU A 297 -6.40 -16.35 -23.23
N ASN A 298 -6.79 -17.62 -23.04
CA ASN A 298 -8.13 -18.07 -23.44
C ASN A 298 -9.20 -17.44 -22.51
N PRO A 299 -10.11 -16.59 -23.04
CA PRO A 299 -11.18 -15.93 -22.30
C PRO A 299 -12.05 -16.81 -21.41
N SER A 300 -12.33 -18.03 -21.87
CA SER A 300 -13.34 -18.92 -21.28
C SER A 300 -12.90 -19.54 -19.95
N PHE A 301 -11.70 -19.22 -19.49
CA PHE A 301 -11.05 -19.82 -18.35
C PHE A 301 -10.47 -18.80 -17.35
N LEU A 302 -10.83 -17.53 -17.51
CA LEU A 302 -10.39 -16.44 -16.64
C LEU A 302 -11.47 -16.16 -15.59
N ALA A 303 -11.07 -15.88 -14.37
CA ALA A 303 -11.94 -15.41 -13.29
C ALA A 303 -11.20 -14.36 -12.45
N GLY A 304 -11.94 -13.58 -11.66
CA GLY A 304 -11.38 -12.52 -10.82
C GLY A 304 -10.65 -11.45 -11.62
N PHE A 305 -9.45 -11.08 -11.16
CA PHE A 305 -8.68 -9.98 -11.73
C PHE A 305 -8.38 -10.14 -13.23
N ALA A 306 -8.00 -11.35 -13.66
CA ALA A 306 -7.70 -11.59 -15.07
C ALA A 306 -8.94 -11.41 -15.96
N TYR A 307 -10.11 -11.84 -15.49
CA TYR A 307 -11.36 -11.66 -16.23
C TYR A 307 -11.74 -10.18 -16.34
N LEU A 308 -11.58 -9.41 -15.25
CA LEU A 308 -11.82 -7.97 -15.22
C LEU A 308 -11.01 -7.23 -16.31
N VAL A 309 -9.71 -7.51 -16.41
CA VAL A 309 -8.83 -6.88 -17.41
C VAL A 309 -9.10 -7.39 -18.82
N LYS A 310 -9.22 -8.72 -18.99
CA LYS A 310 -9.19 -9.35 -20.32
C LYS A 310 -10.55 -9.46 -20.98
N GLN A 311 -11.63 -9.62 -20.21
CA GLN A 311 -13.00 -9.75 -20.73
C GLN A 311 -13.80 -8.47 -20.56
N LEU A 312 -13.65 -7.82 -19.41
CA LEU A 312 -14.38 -6.58 -19.11
C LEU A 312 -13.63 -5.32 -19.56
N ASN A 313 -12.49 -5.49 -20.24
CA ASN A 313 -11.67 -4.43 -20.85
C ASN A 313 -11.22 -3.35 -19.85
N PHE A 314 -10.98 -3.73 -18.60
CA PHE A 314 -10.29 -2.85 -17.67
C PHE A 314 -8.83 -2.68 -18.07
N THR A 315 -8.32 -1.47 -17.91
CA THR A 315 -6.90 -1.14 -18.06
C THR A 315 -6.32 -0.84 -16.69
N VAL A 316 -5.05 -1.23 -16.49
CA VAL A 316 -4.38 -1.09 -15.19
C VAL A 316 -3.07 -0.31 -15.38
N GLY A 317 -2.89 0.74 -14.58
CA GLY A 317 -1.64 1.50 -14.52
C GLY A 317 -0.50 0.62 -13.98
N ASN A 318 -0.59 0.24 -12.70
CA ASN A 318 0.38 -0.65 -12.06
C ASN A 318 -0.33 -1.76 -11.25
N THR A 319 0.16 -3.00 -11.36
CA THR A 319 -0.25 -4.09 -10.46
C THR A 319 0.84 -4.35 -9.44
N ILE A 320 0.58 -4.01 -8.19
CA ILE A 320 1.49 -4.20 -7.06
C ILE A 320 1.27 -5.60 -6.50
N ILE A 321 2.35 -6.37 -6.47
CA ILE A 321 2.33 -7.79 -6.16
C ILE A 321 3.70 -8.20 -5.60
N ARG A 322 3.77 -9.19 -4.71
CA ARG A 322 5.08 -9.66 -4.19
C ARG A 322 5.95 -10.31 -5.29
N ASP A 323 7.25 -10.41 -5.03
CA ASP A 323 8.20 -11.06 -5.94
C ASP A 323 8.03 -12.59 -5.93
N TYR A 324 7.45 -13.13 -7.01
CA TYR A 324 7.28 -14.57 -7.20
C TYR A 324 8.39 -15.23 -8.03
N LYS A 325 9.39 -14.49 -8.54
CA LYS A 325 10.50 -15.06 -9.30
C LYS A 325 11.48 -15.81 -8.42
N ALA A 326 11.63 -15.37 -7.17
CA ALA A 326 12.50 -15.98 -6.18
C ALA A 326 11.82 -17.19 -5.51
N ASN A 327 11.66 -18.31 -6.24
CA ASN A 327 11.28 -19.63 -5.73
C ASN A 327 10.20 -19.64 -4.61
N ASN A 328 8.91 -19.56 -4.96
CA ASN A 328 7.86 -19.91 -4.00
C ASN A 328 7.92 -21.44 -3.74
N PRO A 329 8.14 -21.89 -2.50
CA PRO A 329 8.27 -23.30 -2.16
C PRO A 329 6.92 -24.01 -2.12
N ASN A 330 5.79 -23.38 -2.45
CA ASN A 330 4.45 -23.94 -2.25
C ASN A 330 3.78 -24.42 -3.56
N PRO A 331 4.17 -25.57 -4.14
CA PRO A 331 3.21 -26.37 -4.89
C PRO A 331 2.20 -26.89 -3.86
N SER A 332 1.07 -26.20 -3.71
CA SER A 332 -0.05 -26.71 -2.94
C SER A 332 -0.32 -28.16 -3.36
N PRO A 333 -0.24 -29.16 -2.46
CA PRO A 333 -0.48 -30.56 -2.78
C PRO A 333 -1.95 -30.86 -3.07
N GLN A 334 -2.84 -29.87 -2.97
CA GLN A 334 -4.26 -30.10 -3.02
C GLN A 334 -4.75 -30.17 -4.46
N ASN A 335 -5.32 -31.33 -4.81
CA ASN A 335 -6.24 -31.50 -5.94
C ASN A 335 -7.54 -30.66 -5.81
N GLY A 336 -7.64 -29.74 -4.84
CA GLY A 336 -8.77 -28.84 -4.60
C GLY A 336 -8.41 -27.51 -3.92
N GLY A 337 -7.13 -27.16 -3.81
CA GLY A 337 -6.67 -25.83 -3.38
C GLY A 337 -6.41 -24.95 -4.60
N SER A 338 -6.33 -23.64 -4.40
CA SER A 338 -6.17 -22.65 -5.48
C SER A 338 -4.96 -22.98 -6.38
N LYS A 339 -5.21 -23.54 -7.57
CA LYS A 339 -4.18 -23.80 -8.61
C LYS A 339 -3.68 -22.51 -9.27
N THR A 340 -4.20 -21.37 -8.83
CA THR A 340 -3.95 -20.03 -9.36
C THR A 340 -2.45 -19.72 -9.38
N TYR A 341 -1.68 -20.10 -8.36
CA TYR A 341 -0.25 -19.73 -8.26
C TYR A 341 0.63 -20.16 -9.44
N ARG A 342 0.51 -21.40 -9.92
CA ARG A 342 1.39 -21.92 -10.98
C ARG A 342 1.19 -21.18 -12.30
N ASN A 343 -0.02 -20.71 -12.52
CA ASN A 343 -0.45 -20.20 -13.81
C ASN A 343 -0.14 -18.70 -13.93
N TRP A 344 -0.26 -17.94 -12.83
CA TRP A 344 -0.09 -16.48 -12.85
C TRP A 344 1.33 -15.98 -13.15
N ARG A 345 2.38 -16.73 -12.77
CA ARG A 345 3.79 -16.31 -13.00
C ARG A 345 4.07 -16.00 -14.48
N ALA A 346 3.48 -16.77 -15.40
CA ALA A 346 3.69 -16.59 -16.84
C ALA A 346 2.94 -15.39 -17.45
N TYR A 347 1.99 -14.79 -16.72
CA TYR A 347 1.23 -13.62 -17.17
C TYR A 347 1.71 -12.32 -16.56
N LEU A 348 2.40 -12.36 -15.42
CA LEU A 348 3.14 -11.20 -14.91
C LEU A 348 4.25 -10.82 -15.90
N GLU A 349 4.90 -11.82 -16.49
CA GLU A 349 5.97 -11.63 -17.47
C GLU A 349 5.76 -12.56 -18.64
N SER A 350 5.03 -12.09 -19.64
CA SER A 350 4.88 -12.89 -20.85
C SER A 350 6.26 -13.06 -21.53
N PRO A 351 6.54 -14.24 -22.12
CA PRO A 351 7.82 -14.50 -22.81
C PRO A 351 8.11 -13.54 -23.97
N ASN A 352 7.07 -12.89 -24.51
CA ASN A 352 7.14 -11.94 -25.62
C ASN A 352 7.14 -10.46 -25.17
N GLY A 353 7.16 -10.18 -23.85
CA GLY A 353 7.26 -8.82 -23.31
C GLY A 353 5.94 -8.03 -23.27
N GLN A 354 4.79 -8.67 -23.50
CA GLN A 354 3.48 -8.10 -23.17
C GLN A 354 3.28 -8.00 -21.66
N MET A 355 3.32 -6.79 -21.10
CA MET A 355 3.00 -6.51 -19.70
C MET A 355 1.53 -6.10 -19.59
N ASP A 356 0.61 -7.04 -19.83
CA ASP A 356 -0.83 -6.74 -19.80
C ASP A 356 -1.34 -6.32 -18.41
N PHE A 357 -0.54 -6.56 -17.37
CA PHE A 357 -0.86 -6.26 -15.99
C PHE A 357 0.15 -5.29 -15.33
N ASN A 358 1.19 -4.83 -16.03
CA ASN A 358 2.22 -3.89 -15.51
C ASN A 358 2.67 -4.22 -14.07
N PRO A 359 3.23 -5.41 -13.79
CA PRO A 359 3.55 -5.80 -12.43
C PRO A 359 4.71 -4.97 -11.87
N VAL A 360 4.48 -4.42 -10.68
CA VAL A 360 5.49 -3.77 -9.84
C VAL A 360 5.66 -4.64 -8.60
N THR A 361 6.91 -5.02 -8.34
CA THR A 361 7.20 -5.79 -7.12
C THR A 361 6.96 -4.90 -5.91
N ALA A 362 6.05 -5.31 -5.04
CA ALA A 362 5.81 -4.65 -3.77
C ALA A 362 7.12 -4.63 -2.95
N GLN A 363 7.51 -3.46 -2.50
CA GLN A 363 8.68 -3.27 -1.66
C GLN A 363 8.29 -2.54 -0.38
N LEU A 364 8.71 -3.12 0.72
CA LEU A 364 8.37 -2.70 2.06
C LEU A 364 9.00 -1.35 2.40
N GLY A 365 8.18 -0.38 2.80
CA GLY A 365 8.65 0.97 3.18
C GLY A 365 9.15 1.85 2.04
N THR A 366 9.20 1.34 0.80
CA THR A 366 9.67 2.07 -0.39
C THR A 366 8.58 2.22 -1.46
N SER A 367 7.61 1.29 -1.48
CA SER A 367 6.42 1.36 -2.32
C SER A 367 5.33 2.17 -1.61
N GLN A 368 5.38 3.50 -1.73
CA GLN A 368 4.22 4.34 -1.46
C GLN A 368 3.39 4.51 -2.72
N ILE A 369 2.09 4.28 -2.60
CA ILE A 369 1.14 4.49 -3.68
C ILE A 369 0.53 5.87 -3.48
N ASP A 370 0.93 6.83 -4.31
CA ASP A 370 0.30 8.14 -4.36
C ASP A 370 -1.08 8.02 -5.03
N LEU A 371 -2.14 8.24 -4.24
CA LEU A 371 -3.52 8.29 -4.69
C LEU A 371 -3.98 9.73 -4.95
N GLY A 372 -3.09 10.72 -4.92
CA GLY A 372 -3.38 12.12 -5.17
C GLY A 372 -3.69 12.87 -3.88
N SER A 373 -4.60 13.84 -3.93
CA SER A 373 -4.92 14.67 -2.75
C SER A 373 -6.37 15.15 -2.74
N VAL A 374 -6.88 15.48 -1.56
CA VAL A 374 -8.15 16.20 -1.37
C VAL A 374 -7.82 17.52 -0.67
N ASN A 375 -8.17 18.66 -1.30
CA ASN A 375 -7.88 20.00 -0.75
C ASN A 375 -6.40 20.24 -0.37
N GLY A 376 -5.48 19.59 -1.09
CA GLY A 376 -4.04 19.67 -0.83
C GLY A 376 -3.51 18.73 0.26
N ASN A 377 -4.38 17.95 0.91
CA ASN A 377 -3.96 16.87 1.81
C ASN A 377 -3.70 15.59 1.00
N PRO A 378 -2.50 15.01 1.07
CA PRO A 378 -2.16 13.82 0.30
C PRO A 378 -2.97 12.61 0.76
N ILE A 379 -3.25 11.71 -0.18
CA ILE A 379 -3.78 10.37 0.08
C ILE A 379 -2.71 9.38 -0.34
N ILE A 380 -2.13 8.69 0.64
CA ILE A 380 -1.02 7.77 0.42
C ILE A 380 -1.44 6.38 0.88
N ALA A 381 -1.10 5.35 0.10
CA ALA A 381 -1.12 3.98 0.58
C ALA A 381 0.31 3.49 0.86
N ASP A 382 0.58 3.18 2.12
CA ASP A 382 1.87 2.69 2.61
C ASP A 382 1.88 1.16 2.65
N ILE A 383 2.75 0.53 1.85
CA ILE A 383 2.98 -0.92 1.97
C ILE A 383 3.77 -1.20 3.26
N ILE A 384 3.10 -1.81 4.24
CA ILE A 384 3.65 -2.09 5.59
C ILE A 384 3.96 -3.58 5.83
N GLN A 385 3.57 -4.45 4.90
CA GLN A 385 3.99 -5.84 4.86
C GLN A 385 4.16 -6.31 3.42
N VAL A 386 5.28 -6.97 3.13
CA VAL A 386 5.48 -7.77 1.92
C VAL A 386 6.17 -9.05 2.35
N ASP A 387 5.44 -10.16 2.25
CA ASP A 387 5.74 -11.40 2.98
C ASP A 387 5.70 -11.18 4.51
N GLY A 388 4.93 -12.00 5.22
CA GLY A 388 4.83 -11.91 6.67
C GLY A 388 6.16 -12.18 7.36
N LEU A 389 6.38 -11.49 8.47
CA LEU A 389 7.54 -11.72 9.34
C LEU A 389 7.23 -12.73 10.41
N THR A 390 8.25 -13.50 10.81
CA THR A 390 8.13 -14.40 11.94
C THR A 390 9.37 -14.31 12.84
N PRO A 391 9.23 -14.59 14.15
CA PRO A 391 10.38 -14.71 15.03
C PRO A 391 11.32 -15.81 14.55
N SER A 392 12.62 -15.50 14.46
CA SER A 392 13.68 -16.51 14.24
C SER A 392 13.73 -17.60 15.33
N ASN A 393 13.11 -17.32 16.49
CA ASN A 393 12.95 -18.24 17.59
C ASN A 393 11.61 -17.96 18.31
N PRO A 394 10.68 -18.93 18.37
CA PRO A 394 9.39 -18.76 19.05
C PRO A 394 9.50 -18.34 20.54
N SER A 395 10.64 -18.61 21.17
CA SER A 395 10.92 -18.25 22.58
C SER A 395 11.55 -16.87 22.79
N LYS A 396 11.86 -16.12 21.71
CA LYS A 396 12.48 -14.78 21.79
C LYS A 396 11.57 -13.62 21.35
N GLY A 397 10.33 -13.91 20.93
CA GLY A 397 9.40 -12.90 20.42
C GLY A 397 9.84 -12.31 19.07
N CYS A 398 8.97 -11.48 18.47
CA CYS A 398 9.35 -10.66 17.32
C CYS A 398 10.41 -9.67 17.82
N ASP A 399 11.67 -9.80 17.37
CA ASP A 399 12.71 -8.81 17.67
C ASP A 399 12.59 -7.73 16.58
N PRO A 400 12.17 -6.49 16.86
CA PRO A 400 12.01 -5.46 15.82
C PRO A 400 13.35 -4.87 15.32
N LYS A 401 14.51 -5.42 15.72
CA LYS A 401 15.78 -4.93 15.21
C LYS A 401 16.05 -5.46 13.80
N THR A 402 15.71 -4.61 12.83
CA THR A 402 16.08 -4.59 11.40
C THR A 402 14.99 -5.03 10.42
N TYR A 403 13.90 -4.25 10.34
CA TYR A 403 13.18 -4.05 9.07
C TYR A 403 14.12 -3.43 7.99
N PHE A 404 15.00 -2.50 8.41
CA PHE A 404 15.88 -1.70 7.53
C PHE A 404 17.40 -1.86 7.80
N GLY A 405 17.89 -3.06 8.12
CA GLY A 405 19.30 -3.19 8.53
C GLY A 405 19.96 -4.56 8.44
N GLY A 406 19.40 -5.45 7.62
CA GLY A 406 20.11 -6.66 7.21
C GLY A 406 20.39 -7.65 8.36
N LYS A 407 19.35 -8.38 8.78
CA LYS A 407 19.34 -9.86 8.96
C LYS A 407 18.11 -10.26 9.80
N GLN A 408 16.96 -10.40 9.15
CA GLN A 408 15.83 -11.17 9.67
C GLN A 408 15.24 -12.10 8.62
N TYR A 409 14.63 -13.18 9.10
CA TYR A 409 14.04 -14.24 8.30
C TYR A 409 12.63 -13.82 7.86
N VAL A 410 12.56 -13.01 6.81
CA VAL A 410 11.33 -12.85 6.02
C VAL A 410 10.85 -14.25 5.61
N LEU A 411 9.54 -14.53 5.63
CA LEU A 411 8.95 -15.77 5.11
C LEU A 411 9.10 -15.89 3.57
N ARG A 412 10.29 -15.66 3.03
CA ARG A 412 10.61 -15.90 1.62
C ARG A 412 11.06 -17.32 1.44
N GLY A 413 10.10 -18.19 1.19
CA GLY A 413 10.25 -19.43 0.45
C GLY A 413 11.33 -20.47 0.84
N GLN A 414 12.61 -20.11 0.75
CA GLN A 414 13.76 -20.93 1.15
C GLN A 414 14.51 -20.37 2.38
N ARG A 415 14.15 -19.17 2.87
CA ARG A 415 14.79 -18.52 4.02
C ARG A 415 14.15 -18.91 5.35
N TYR A 416 12.91 -19.42 5.34
CA TYR A 416 12.35 -20.04 6.54
C TYR A 416 12.87 -21.47 6.67
N ASN A 417 13.95 -21.63 7.42
CA ASN A 417 14.58 -22.92 7.64
C ASN A 417 13.82 -23.68 8.75
N ASP A 418 12.62 -24.18 8.43
CA ASP A 418 11.87 -25.04 9.34
C ASP A 418 12.63 -26.39 9.48
N PRO A 419 12.97 -26.82 10.72
CA PRO A 419 13.74 -28.05 10.93
C PRO A 419 12.99 -29.32 10.50
N ASN A 420 11.68 -29.25 10.29
CA ASN A 420 10.84 -30.34 9.77
C ASN A 420 10.46 -30.13 8.29
N ASN A 421 11.01 -29.11 7.63
CA ASN A 421 10.75 -28.77 6.24
C ASN A 421 9.26 -28.53 5.94
N ILE A 422 8.50 -28.00 6.92
CA ILE A 422 7.11 -27.60 6.73
C ILE A 422 7.07 -26.22 6.08
N ARG A 423 6.21 -26.04 5.08
CA ARG A 423 6.11 -24.82 4.29
C ARG A 423 5.17 -23.79 4.94
N PRO A 424 5.45 -22.48 4.83
CA PRO A 424 4.50 -21.45 5.22
C PRO A 424 3.19 -21.51 4.43
N SER A 425 2.13 -20.98 5.03
CA SER A 425 0.86 -20.73 4.34
C SER A 425 1.04 -19.61 3.32
N GLU A 426 0.31 -19.62 2.20
CA GLU A 426 0.34 -18.49 1.27
C GLU A 426 -0.29 -17.23 1.89
N ASN A 427 -1.23 -17.41 2.83
CA ASN A 427 -1.84 -16.35 3.63
C ASN A 427 -0.80 -15.52 4.39
N ASP A 428 0.22 -16.20 4.93
CA ASP A 428 1.34 -15.55 5.63
C ASP A 428 2.12 -14.61 4.70
N LEU A 429 1.96 -14.72 3.38
CA LEU A 429 2.70 -13.97 2.36
C LEU A 429 1.95 -12.76 1.83
N SER A 430 0.80 -12.44 2.43
CA SER A 430 -0.04 -11.30 2.06
C SER A 430 0.73 -9.98 2.07
N VAL A 431 0.56 -9.19 1.01
CA VAL A 431 0.87 -7.76 1.02
C VAL A 431 -0.18 -7.04 1.86
N ALA A 432 0.25 -6.23 2.82
CA ALA A 432 -0.62 -5.39 3.64
C ALA A 432 -0.23 -3.92 3.52
N PHE A 433 -1.23 -3.04 3.54
CA PHE A 433 -1.04 -1.61 3.42
C PHE A 433 -2.02 -0.80 4.27
N ILE A 434 -1.64 0.44 4.57
CA ILE A 434 -2.51 1.44 5.20
C ILE A 434 -2.72 2.59 4.24
N VAL A 435 -3.98 3.01 4.03
CA VAL A 435 -4.29 4.25 3.33
C VAL A 435 -4.56 5.35 4.34
N SER A 436 -3.89 6.49 4.17
CA SER A 436 -3.99 7.63 5.07
C SER A 436 -4.46 8.89 4.35
N LEU A 437 -5.31 9.67 5.02
CA LEU A 437 -5.68 11.05 4.66
C LEU A 437 -5.77 11.87 5.94
N GLY A 438 -4.82 12.79 6.17
CA GLY A 438 -4.74 13.49 7.45
C GLY A 438 -4.56 12.50 8.60
N ASP A 439 -5.44 12.55 9.60
CA ASP A 439 -5.44 11.61 10.74
C ASP A 439 -6.22 10.32 10.44
N PHE A 440 -6.95 10.24 9.32
CA PHE A 440 -7.73 9.05 8.95
C PHE A 440 -6.80 7.93 8.45
N ASN A 441 -6.98 6.70 8.96
CA ASN A 441 -6.24 5.52 8.56
C ASN A 441 -7.13 4.29 8.34
N VAL A 442 -6.98 3.63 7.19
CA VAL A 442 -7.60 2.32 6.90
C VAL A 442 -6.54 1.26 6.61
N PHE A 443 -6.65 0.11 7.27
CA PHE A 443 -5.78 -1.05 7.04
C PHE A 443 -6.45 -2.07 6.12
N VAL A 444 -5.68 -2.58 5.14
CA VAL A 444 -6.06 -3.70 4.26
C VAL A 444 -4.90 -4.70 4.21
N GLY A 445 -5.11 -5.92 4.71
CA GLY A 445 -4.03 -6.90 4.92
C GLY A 445 -4.20 -8.26 4.26
N GLY A 446 -5.16 -8.42 3.35
CA GLY A 446 -5.46 -9.73 2.75
C GLY A 446 -5.73 -10.79 3.81
N ASP A 447 -4.96 -11.87 3.78
CA ASP A 447 -5.07 -13.00 4.69
C ASP A 447 -3.96 -13.08 5.72
N THR A 448 -3.35 -11.94 6.06
CA THR A 448 -2.28 -11.90 7.07
C THR A 448 -2.69 -12.71 8.32
N SER A 449 -1.79 -13.60 8.75
CA SER A 449 -2.10 -14.64 9.73
C SER A 449 -1.59 -14.26 11.12
N GLY A 450 -2.39 -14.56 12.14
CA GLY A 450 -2.16 -14.20 13.54
C GLY A 450 -1.95 -15.39 14.48
N GLU A 451 -1.78 -16.60 13.94
CA GLU A 451 -1.62 -17.83 14.72
C GLU A 451 -0.51 -18.73 14.15
N ASN A 452 0.25 -19.35 15.05
CA ASN A 452 1.16 -20.44 14.70
C ASN A 452 0.40 -21.78 14.67
N TYR A 453 -0.04 -22.23 13.49
CA TYR A 453 -0.83 -23.46 13.33
C TYR A 453 -0.29 -24.36 12.21
N ASN A 454 -0.02 -25.63 12.53
CA ASN A 454 0.32 -26.63 11.52
C ASN A 454 -0.96 -27.21 10.93
N SER A 455 -1.22 -26.92 9.65
CA SER A 455 -2.35 -27.47 8.92
C SER A 455 -2.19 -28.98 8.72
N GLN A 456 -3.30 -29.71 8.83
CA GLN A 456 -3.37 -31.12 8.46
C GLN A 456 -2.99 -31.38 6.99
N TRP A 457 -2.96 -30.33 6.17
CA TRP A 457 -2.61 -30.36 4.75
C TRP A 457 -1.12 -30.13 4.46
N GLY A 458 -0.27 -30.07 5.49
CA GLY A 458 1.20 -30.06 5.34
C GLY A 458 1.84 -28.69 5.11
N TYR A 459 1.11 -27.61 5.38
CA TYR A 459 1.64 -26.25 5.48
C TYR A 459 1.39 -25.68 6.88
N ARG A 460 1.99 -24.54 7.20
CA ARG A 460 1.94 -23.91 8.52
C ARG A 460 1.60 -22.43 8.40
N TYR A 461 0.60 -21.99 9.15
CA TYR A 461 0.36 -20.58 9.42
C TYR A 461 1.36 -20.08 10.46
N HIS A 462 1.73 -18.80 10.33
CA HIS A 462 2.55 -18.12 11.29
C HIS A 462 1.83 -16.90 11.87
N ASP A 463 2.16 -16.58 13.12
CA ASP A 463 1.70 -15.34 13.74
C ASP A 463 2.52 -14.14 13.22
N THR A 464 2.15 -13.70 12.03
CA THR A 464 2.71 -12.54 11.32
C THR A 464 2.09 -11.23 11.82
N GLU A 465 0.81 -11.25 12.22
CA GLU A 465 0.10 -10.10 12.77
C GLU A 465 0.73 -9.58 14.05
N THR A 466 1.15 -10.45 14.98
CA THR A 466 1.84 -10.00 16.19
C THR A 466 3.16 -9.32 15.85
N CYS A 467 3.88 -9.77 14.82
CA CYS A 467 5.11 -9.12 14.41
C CYS A 467 4.85 -7.77 13.73
N LEU A 468 3.86 -7.69 12.85
CA LEU A 468 3.46 -6.43 12.23
C LEU A 468 3.00 -5.41 13.29
N ALA A 469 2.17 -5.84 14.23
CA ALA A 469 1.66 -5.03 15.34
C ALA A 469 2.73 -4.62 16.37
N ASN A 470 3.92 -5.21 16.33
CA ASN A 470 5.04 -4.81 17.19
C ASN A 470 6.19 -4.18 16.41
N ASP A 471 6.04 -3.97 15.09
CA ASP A 471 7.05 -3.29 14.32
C ASP A 471 7.16 -1.82 14.75
N ALA A 472 8.38 -1.34 14.97
CA ALA A 472 8.60 -0.02 15.53
C ALA A 472 8.17 1.11 14.59
N ILE A 473 8.29 0.92 13.27
CA ILE A 473 7.92 1.93 12.28
C ILE A 473 6.40 1.95 12.14
N VAL A 474 5.78 0.77 12.03
CA VAL A 474 4.32 0.65 11.99
C VAL A 474 3.69 1.23 13.27
N LEU A 475 4.25 0.93 14.44
CA LEU A 475 3.77 1.50 15.71
C LEU A 475 3.96 3.02 15.81
N ASN A 476 5.10 3.54 15.36
CA ASN A 476 5.36 4.98 15.44
C ASN A 476 4.46 5.78 14.51
N ASN A 477 4.08 5.21 13.36
CA ASN A 477 3.30 5.90 12.34
C ASN A 477 1.79 5.66 12.48
N TYR A 478 1.37 4.46 12.88
CA TYR A 478 -0.03 4.01 12.87
C TYR A 478 -0.48 3.29 14.15
N GLY A 479 0.40 3.18 15.14
CA GLY A 479 0.07 2.52 16.41
C GLY A 479 -0.95 3.31 17.22
N GLY A 480 -1.84 2.61 17.91
CA GLY A 480 -2.77 3.17 18.89
C GLY A 480 -4.15 3.54 18.35
N HIS A 481 -4.34 3.66 17.03
CA HIS A 481 -5.67 3.90 16.43
C HIS A 481 -5.70 3.62 14.92
N LEU A 482 -6.72 2.89 14.48
CA LEU A 482 -7.16 2.79 13.09
C LEU A 482 -8.62 3.26 13.02
N ASP A 483 -8.98 4.00 11.98
CA ASP A 483 -10.38 4.35 11.76
C ASP A 483 -11.14 3.16 11.19
N VAL A 484 -10.53 2.45 10.25
CA VAL A 484 -11.12 1.28 9.62
C VAL A 484 -10.11 0.14 9.56
N LEU A 485 -10.51 -1.03 10.02
CA LEU A 485 -9.82 -2.29 9.83
C LEU A 485 -10.65 -3.18 8.91
N ARG A 486 -10.13 -3.47 7.71
CA ARG A 486 -10.59 -4.65 6.97
C ARG A 486 -9.98 -5.87 7.66
N ALA A 487 -10.82 -6.67 8.31
CA ALA A 487 -10.38 -7.82 9.08
C ALA A 487 -9.67 -8.85 8.18
N ASN A 488 -8.51 -9.33 8.64
CA ASN A 488 -7.72 -10.27 7.86
C ASN A 488 -8.42 -11.62 7.70
N HIS A 489 -8.24 -12.24 6.53
CA HIS A 489 -8.68 -13.60 6.24
C HIS A 489 -10.15 -13.85 6.52
N HIS A 490 -11.01 -12.91 6.11
CA HIS A 490 -12.46 -12.96 6.29
C HIS A 490 -12.91 -13.13 7.76
N GLY A 491 -12.01 -12.92 8.73
CA GLY A 491 -12.24 -13.24 10.14
C GLY A 491 -12.02 -14.72 10.51
N SER A 492 -11.05 -15.38 9.89
CA SER A 492 -10.60 -16.72 10.25
C SER A 492 -10.11 -16.82 11.69
N SER A 493 -10.27 -17.99 12.32
CA SER A 493 -9.73 -18.26 13.66
C SER A 493 -8.21 -18.06 13.76
N HIS A 494 -7.51 -18.17 12.62
CA HIS A 494 -6.05 -18.06 12.52
C HIS A 494 -5.57 -16.62 12.29
N SER A 495 -6.46 -15.62 12.24
CA SER A 495 -6.16 -14.22 11.92
C SER A 495 -6.89 -13.24 12.86
N SER A 496 -6.63 -11.96 12.67
CA SER A 496 -7.09 -10.82 13.48
C SER A 496 -6.96 -11.13 14.98
N ASN A 497 -5.74 -11.41 15.43
CA ASN A 497 -5.45 -11.84 16.79
C ASN A 497 -5.58 -10.70 17.82
N GLN A 498 -5.54 -11.03 19.11
CA GLN A 498 -5.74 -10.04 20.18
C GLN A 498 -4.67 -8.96 20.21
N THR A 499 -3.41 -9.31 19.92
CA THR A 499 -2.31 -8.32 19.88
C THR A 499 -2.59 -7.29 18.81
N PHE A 500 -3.03 -7.73 17.63
CA PHE A 500 -3.36 -6.86 16.51
C PHE A 500 -4.48 -5.88 16.87
N PHE A 501 -5.61 -6.38 17.40
CA PHE A 501 -6.71 -5.52 17.85
C PHE A 501 -6.31 -4.55 18.96
N ASN A 502 -5.48 -4.98 19.93
CA ASN A 502 -5.02 -4.13 21.01
C ASN A 502 -4.06 -3.02 20.53
N THR A 503 -3.18 -3.34 19.58
CA THR A 503 -2.22 -2.39 19.04
C THR A 503 -2.91 -1.32 18.21
N PHE A 504 -3.80 -1.74 17.31
CA PHE A 504 -4.38 -0.85 16.31
C PHE A 504 -5.70 -0.22 16.76
N ASN A 505 -6.40 -0.81 17.74
CA ASN A 505 -7.62 -0.26 18.34
C ASN A 505 -8.61 0.34 17.31
N PRO A 506 -9.16 -0.47 16.38
CA PRO A 506 -9.95 0.03 15.27
C PRO A 506 -11.32 0.60 15.70
N THR A 507 -11.74 1.71 15.07
CA THR A 507 -13.09 2.27 15.26
C THR A 507 -14.14 1.45 14.51
N VAL A 508 -13.87 1.14 13.24
CA VAL A 508 -14.73 0.27 12.41
C VAL A 508 -13.97 -0.99 12.02
N THR A 509 -14.60 -2.15 12.18
CA THR A 509 -14.09 -3.41 11.64
C THR A 509 -15.03 -3.94 10.57
N ILE A 510 -14.51 -4.23 9.37
CA ILE A 510 -15.27 -4.77 8.24
C ILE A 510 -14.78 -6.18 7.95
N PHE A 511 -15.70 -7.15 7.94
CA PHE A 511 -15.45 -8.50 7.46
C PHE A 511 -16.01 -8.65 6.03
N SER A 512 -15.13 -8.94 5.08
CA SER A 512 -15.53 -9.41 3.76
C SER A 512 -15.83 -10.90 3.87
N VAL A 513 -17.09 -11.29 3.77
CA VAL A 513 -17.56 -12.66 4.03
C VAL A 513 -18.89 -12.90 3.29
N GLY A 514 -19.11 -14.14 2.85
CA GLY A 514 -20.32 -14.58 2.17
C GLY A 514 -21.17 -15.56 2.98
N ASP A 515 -22.50 -15.50 2.83
CA ASP A 515 -23.51 -16.28 3.58
C ASP A 515 -23.31 -17.81 3.47
N ASN A 516 -22.85 -18.27 2.32
CA ASN A 516 -22.70 -19.70 2.00
C ASN A 516 -21.26 -20.22 2.19
N ASN A 517 -20.46 -19.57 3.05
CA ASN A 517 -19.08 -19.98 3.22
C ASN A 517 -18.95 -21.30 4.00
N SER A 518 -18.09 -22.19 3.51
CA SER A 518 -17.84 -23.49 4.14
C SER A 518 -16.67 -23.48 5.13
N PHE A 519 -15.98 -22.35 5.25
CA PHE A 519 -14.80 -22.17 6.09
C PHE A 519 -15.15 -21.86 7.55
N GLY A 520 -16.41 -21.50 7.84
CA GLY A 520 -16.85 -21.14 9.19
C GLY A 520 -16.42 -19.73 9.58
N HIS A 521 -16.30 -18.83 8.60
CA HIS A 521 -16.03 -17.42 8.80
C HIS A 521 -17.36 -16.64 8.91
N VAL A 522 -17.47 -15.56 9.69
CA VAL A 522 -16.48 -15.08 10.67
C VAL A 522 -16.42 -16.04 11.85
N ASN A 523 -15.22 -16.28 12.38
CA ASN A 523 -15.06 -17.08 13.59
C ASN A 523 -15.57 -16.30 14.82
N PRO A 524 -16.40 -16.89 15.70
CA PRO A 524 -16.95 -16.19 16.87
C PRO A 524 -15.89 -15.53 17.77
N ALA A 525 -14.74 -16.17 17.97
CA ALA A 525 -13.70 -15.60 18.82
C ALA A 525 -13.03 -14.37 18.19
N VAL A 526 -13.01 -14.26 16.86
CA VAL A 526 -12.51 -13.07 16.15
C VAL A 526 -13.51 -11.94 16.23
N LEU A 527 -14.79 -12.26 16.05
CA LEU A 527 -15.87 -11.31 16.20
C LEU A 527 -15.90 -10.69 17.60
N ASP A 528 -15.76 -11.50 18.65
CA ASP A 528 -15.67 -11.04 20.03
C ASP A 528 -14.53 -10.02 20.23
N ARG A 529 -13.38 -10.21 19.57
CA ARG A 529 -12.26 -9.27 19.64
C ARG A 529 -12.57 -7.95 18.94
N ALA A 530 -13.20 -8.00 17.78
CA ALA A 530 -13.64 -6.81 17.06
C ALA A 530 -14.64 -5.99 17.90
N LEU A 531 -15.64 -6.66 18.47
CA LEU A 531 -16.63 -6.02 19.35
C LEU A 531 -15.98 -5.36 20.57
N ALA A 532 -15.06 -6.07 21.23
CA ALA A 532 -14.37 -5.55 22.41
C ALA A 532 -13.46 -4.35 22.08
N ALA A 533 -12.82 -4.32 20.90
CA ALA A 533 -12.03 -3.18 20.46
C ALA A 533 -12.92 -1.94 20.19
N SER A 534 -14.10 -2.15 19.60
CA SER A 534 -15.06 -1.07 19.30
C SER A 534 -15.77 -0.48 20.54
N GLU A 535 -15.57 -1.02 21.74
CA GLU A 535 -16.05 -0.43 23.00
C GLU A 535 -15.12 0.65 23.60
N GLY A 536 -13.88 0.70 23.14
CA GLY A 536 -12.74 1.27 23.87
C GLY A 536 -12.58 2.79 23.90
N VAL A 537 -13.57 3.59 23.49
CA VAL A 537 -13.61 5.07 23.34
C VAL A 537 -13.84 5.41 21.86
N ASN A 538 -14.95 6.12 21.59
CA ASN A 538 -15.51 6.44 20.27
C ASN A 538 -16.47 5.36 19.77
N SER A 539 -17.68 5.79 19.41
CA SER A 539 -18.77 4.97 18.91
C SER A 539 -18.38 4.12 17.69
N GLY A 540 -17.85 2.92 17.93
CA GLY A 540 -17.35 2.01 16.90
C GLY A 540 -18.43 1.10 16.29
N GLU A 541 -18.13 0.54 15.11
CA GLU A 541 -19.04 -0.32 14.35
C GLU A 541 -18.35 -1.60 13.89
N VAL A 542 -19.07 -2.74 13.95
CA VAL A 542 -18.62 -4.01 13.36
C VAL A 542 -19.59 -4.41 12.26
N LEU A 543 -19.06 -4.57 11.05
CA LEU A 543 -19.80 -4.73 9.80
C LEU A 543 -19.36 -5.99 9.06
N MET A 544 -20.28 -6.59 8.32
CA MET A 544 -20.00 -7.71 7.43
C MET A 544 -20.65 -7.46 6.06
N THR A 545 -19.98 -7.81 4.96
CA THR A 545 -20.54 -7.66 3.60
C THR A 545 -21.77 -8.53 3.38
N GLU A 546 -21.74 -9.78 3.85
CA GLU A 546 -22.90 -10.66 4.05
C GLU A 546 -22.87 -11.21 5.48
N SER A 547 -23.86 -12.01 5.87
CA SER A 547 -23.96 -12.53 7.24
C SER A 547 -22.85 -13.56 7.53
N GLY A 548 -22.49 -14.41 6.58
CA GLY A 548 -21.49 -15.46 6.80
C GLY A 548 -22.05 -16.73 7.44
N ALA A 549 -21.23 -17.79 7.51
CA ALA A 549 -21.64 -19.15 7.84
C ALA A 549 -22.24 -19.32 9.25
N ASN A 550 -21.76 -18.52 10.20
CA ASN A 550 -22.15 -18.63 11.61
C ASN A 550 -23.20 -17.59 12.03
N ALA A 551 -23.62 -16.68 11.14
CA ALA A 551 -24.44 -15.53 11.51
C ALA A 551 -25.91 -15.64 11.09
N GLN A 552 -26.46 -16.86 11.04
CA GLN A 552 -27.80 -17.08 10.51
C GLN A 552 -28.91 -16.41 11.34
N ASN A 553 -28.66 -16.00 12.59
CA ASN A 553 -29.51 -15.11 13.38
C ASN A 553 -28.66 -14.25 14.35
N SER A 554 -29.12 -13.05 14.73
CA SER A 554 -28.43 -12.16 15.68
C SER A 554 -28.25 -12.80 17.07
N ALA A 555 -29.14 -13.75 17.41
CA ALA A 555 -29.06 -14.60 18.58
C ALA A 555 -27.97 -15.70 18.49
N ASP A 556 -27.58 -16.13 17.28
CA ASP A 556 -26.54 -17.14 17.03
C ASP A 556 -25.14 -16.51 16.87
N VAL A 557 -25.07 -15.27 16.36
CA VAL A 557 -23.83 -14.47 16.28
C VAL A 557 -23.29 -14.13 17.66
N CYS A 558 -24.18 -13.88 18.61
CA CYS A 558 -23.87 -13.49 19.98
C CYS A 558 -23.71 -14.70 20.92
N HIS A 559 -22.78 -15.58 20.58
CA HIS A 559 -22.21 -16.55 21.53
C HIS A 559 -21.04 -15.96 22.35
N SER A 560 -20.96 -14.62 22.45
CA SER A 560 -19.90 -13.95 23.21
C SER A 560 -20.04 -14.23 24.71
N THR A 561 -18.91 -14.21 25.40
CA THR A 561 -18.87 -14.22 26.88
C THR A 561 -19.42 -12.93 27.52
N GLN A 562 -19.91 -11.98 26.72
CA GLN A 562 -20.40 -10.64 27.09
C GLN A 562 -21.74 -10.31 26.38
N PRO A 563 -22.86 -10.95 26.73
CA PRO A 563 -24.16 -10.79 26.05
C PRO A 563 -24.73 -9.36 26.05
N SER A 564 -24.25 -8.48 26.95
CA SER A 564 -24.66 -7.08 27.04
C SER A 564 -24.22 -6.22 25.85
N LEU A 565 -23.22 -6.67 25.10
CA LEU A 565 -22.67 -5.94 23.95
C LEU A 565 -23.55 -6.05 22.69
N CYS A 566 -24.43 -7.05 22.68
CA CYS A 566 -25.38 -7.30 21.61
C CYS A 566 -26.74 -6.62 21.84
N ALA A 567 -26.92 -5.95 22.97
CA ALA A 567 -28.23 -5.55 23.48
C ALA A 567 -28.82 -4.27 22.85
N GLU A 568 -28.07 -3.54 22.01
CA GLU A 568 -28.60 -2.38 21.26
C GLU A 568 -28.99 -2.72 19.81
N VAL A 569 -29.07 -4.01 19.44
CA VAL A 569 -29.81 -4.44 18.24
C VAL A 569 -31.31 -4.41 18.59
N ALA A 570 -31.85 -3.21 18.84
CA ALA A 570 -33.21 -3.03 19.32
C ALA A 570 -34.24 -3.50 18.28
N ASP A 571 -34.98 -4.55 18.62
CA ASP A 571 -36.35 -4.87 18.18
C ASP A 571 -36.66 -4.85 16.67
N GLY A 572 -35.67 -5.09 15.81
CA GLY A 572 -35.88 -5.38 14.39
C GLY A 572 -35.29 -6.75 14.06
N GLU A 573 -36.06 -7.59 13.36
CA GLU A 573 -35.47 -8.64 12.52
C GLU A 573 -34.27 -8.03 11.77
N PHE A 574 -33.18 -8.79 11.55
CA PHE A 574 -32.23 -8.46 10.48
C PHE A 574 -33.08 -7.96 9.31
N PRO A 575 -32.89 -6.73 8.79
CA PRO A 575 -33.80 -6.18 7.80
C PRO A 575 -33.89 -7.20 6.67
N SER A 576 -35.04 -7.90 6.63
CA SER A 576 -35.28 -8.85 5.57
C SER A 576 -35.26 -8.01 4.30
N THR A 577 -34.38 -8.42 3.40
CA THR A 577 -34.07 -7.82 2.11
C THR A 577 -35.33 -7.53 1.29
N THR A 578 -36.09 -6.48 1.58
CA THR A 578 -37.32 -6.13 0.83
C THR A 578 -37.75 -4.67 0.89
N GLU A 579 -36.88 -3.71 1.25
CA GLU A 579 -37.14 -2.31 0.85
C GLU A 579 -35.98 -1.76 0.03
N SER A 580 -36.25 -1.74 -1.28
CA SER A 580 -35.48 -1.09 -2.33
C SER A 580 -35.23 0.39 -1.99
N ASN A 581 -34.05 0.70 -1.47
CA ASN A 581 -33.42 2.00 -1.64
C ASN A 581 -32.36 1.86 -2.72
N GLU A 582 -32.29 2.84 -3.63
CA GLU A 582 -31.57 2.82 -4.90
C GLU A 582 -30.02 2.80 -4.81
N ALA A 583 -29.44 2.27 -3.72
CA ALA A 583 -28.05 1.87 -3.66
C ALA A 583 -28.00 0.33 -3.81
N GLY A 584 -27.28 -0.17 -4.81
CA GLY A 584 -27.17 -1.59 -5.10
C GLY A 584 -26.57 -2.41 -3.96
N ASP A 585 -26.45 -3.71 -4.18
CA ASP A 585 -25.79 -4.71 -3.32
C ASP A 585 -24.25 -4.48 -3.25
N ASP A 586 -23.83 -3.22 -3.04
CA ASP A 586 -22.49 -2.71 -3.31
C ASP A 586 -21.47 -2.99 -2.18
N GLY A 587 -21.91 -3.55 -1.05
CA GLY A 587 -21.09 -3.76 0.16
C GLY A 587 -21.03 -2.58 1.13
N VAL A 588 -19.85 -2.29 1.72
CA VAL A 588 -19.63 -1.20 2.70
C VAL A 588 -18.85 -0.06 2.04
N VAL A 589 -19.31 1.17 2.22
CA VAL A 589 -18.66 2.41 1.74
C VAL A 589 -18.32 3.30 2.93
N ILE A 590 -17.05 3.69 3.02
CA ILE A 590 -16.57 4.72 3.92
C ILE A 590 -16.26 5.97 3.10
N THR A 591 -16.85 7.10 3.44
CA THR A 591 -16.55 8.40 2.82
C THR A 591 -15.86 9.30 3.84
N VAL A 592 -14.67 9.78 3.51
CA VAL A 592 -13.81 10.52 4.44
C VAL A 592 -13.89 12.02 4.17
N ALA A 593 -14.02 12.82 5.23
CA ALA A 593 -13.92 14.27 5.15
C ALA A 593 -12.57 14.70 4.55
N SER A 594 -12.54 15.83 3.84
CA SER A 594 -11.33 16.27 3.13
C SER A 594 -10.10 16.51 4.01
N ASP A 595 -10.30 16.72 5.30
CA ASP A 595 -9.26 16.90 6.31
C ASP A 595 -8.86 15.61 7.03
N GLY A 596 -9.55 14.49 6.76
CA GLY A 596 -9.35 13.23 7.48
C GLY A 596 -9.93 13.19 8.88
N GLY A 597 -10.52 14.29 9.39
CA GLY A 597 -10.93 14.39 10.80
C GLY A 597 -12.24 13.65 11.11
N SER A 598 -12.95 13.16 10.10
CA SER A 598 -14.18 12.38 10.25
C SER A 598 -14.48 11.57 9.00
N PHE A 599 -15.32 10.55 9.15
CA PHE A 599 -15.82 9.74 8.05
C PHE A 599 -17.27 9.31 8.30
N THR A 600 -17.95 8.86 7.25
CA THR A 600 -19.28 8.25 7.31
C THR A 600 -19.25 6.85 6.76
N VAL A 601 -20.06 5.96 7.32
CA VAL A 601 -20.26 4.59 6.86
C VAL A 601 -21.64 4.47 6.18
N GLN A 602 -21.70 3.89 4.99
CA GLN A 602 -22.93 3.59 4.25
C GLN A 602 -22.84 2.18 3.64
N GLY A 603 -23.95 1.47 3.51
CA GLY A 603 -23.94 0.14 2.86
C GLY A 603 -25.14 -0.72 3.22
N ASN A 604 -25.48 -1.66 2.33
CA ASN A 604 -26.50 -2.68 2.57
C ASN A 604 -25.81 -3.91 3.17
N THR A 605 -25.65 -3.91 4.49
CA THR A 605 -24.76 -4.86 5.20
C THR A 605 -25.45 -5.49 6.41
N SER A 606 -24.95 -6.66 6.80
CA SER A 606 -25.31 -7.26 8.09
C SER A 606 -24.55 -6.54 9.19
N LEU A 607 -25.17 -5.48 9.73
CA LEU A 607 -24.66 -4.78 10.91
C LEU A 607 -24.72 -5.70 12.13
N VAL A 608 -23.57 -5.94 12.77
CA VAL A 608 -23.48 -6.85 13.90
C VAL A 608 -23.64 -6.12 15.24
N ALA A 609 -22.99 -4.96 15.39
CA ALA A 609 -23.13 -4.10 16.56
C ALA A 609 -22.71 -2.66 16.26
N ARG A 610 -23.33 -1.70 16.96
CA ARG A 610 -22.86 -0.32 17.10
C ARG A 610 -22.83 0.04 18.58
N ASN A 611 -21.78 0.72 19.02
CA ASN A 611 -21.75 1.31 20.35
C ASN A 611 -22.06 2.81 20.23
N TYR A 612 -23.20 3.29 20.72
CA TYR A 612 -23.45 4.72 20.81
C TYR A 612 -22.94 5.28 22.15
N SER A 613 -21.65 5.61 22.24
CA SER A 613 -21.23 6.56 23.28
C SER A 613 -21.66 7.96 22.84
N SER A 614 -22.69 8.53 23.49
CA SER A 614 -23.24 9.86 23.22
C SER A 614 -22.14 10.92 23.04
N ARG A 615 -22.12 11.62 21.89
CA ARG A 615 -21.31 12.82 21.65
C ARG A 615 -21.67 13.98 22.59
#